data_AF-A0A811LKH8-F1
#
_entry.id   AF-A0A811LKH8-F1
#
_cell.length_a   1.000
_cell.length_b   1.000
_cell.length_c   1.000
_cell.angle_alpha   90.00
_cell.angle_beta   90.00
_cell.angle_gamma   90.00
#
_symmetry.space_group_name_H-M   'P 1'
#
loop_
_entity.id
_entity.type
_entity.pdbx_description
1 polymer ?
#
loop_
_entity_poly.entity_id
_entity_poly.type
_entity_poly.pdbx_seq_one_letter_code
_entity_poly.pdbx_strand_id
1 'polypeptide(L)'
;MLSDILSCVYMVYRMAFVSDYCANTFYVWQGFLLRGPVLWAIPALTLVHAAALLERTMATRYAETYERRGKGLGIATMAFMWILGTAINYIVFAVDDVFEELPYCFVTVPKNQERIRLMLTALLPVELLITVGDIGLWWVNRRDLKTTVYKAYSLSKSFQQSENYLTSRLVMPISLAHSSFYWVFLTVTSVYRSSHGYDGEPKAFVAGVIYVNNILLIGLNVCVIVYLCCLRKMDNERRVREIEQGPRKNTEIYFKMLNTQINTSHKIDFQKFGMNATVLCGESEEYRVYLPLRASEAVSAGLCIPAFVMLVYTAVTRKERVITSSLHFNFKLLLYNIWLIVACQVLSGVLSSCYMLVHSTFSSQHCSNLLFTVWQCFLIRGPVLWAIPAITLAHAAALLERTLATRYSGDYEKRGKSVGIMTMISMWILGAVIDYNIFAVDNVFGKLAYCNATVPENQGRVRKMLTCLLPIELLITAGDIGLWICYTDYTLSKSFQQSENYLTSRLVLPISLVHSSFYMVYLAVTSSFRSSFGYDSDPKAFMVGISLVNGILTIGLAICIITYLWCLRKMENDRRLRELEHGSKKNTEIYFKMLNSQIK
;
A
#
# COMPACT_ATOMS: atom_id res chain seq x y z
N MET A 1 -9.32 -5.27 -10.73
CA MET A 1 -8.73 -3.94 -10.46
C MET A 1 -7.72 -3.52 -11.52
N LEU A 2 -6.59 -4.22 -11.72
CA LEU A 2 -5.58 -3.83 -12.74
C LEU A 2 -6.16 -3.74 -14.16
N SER A 3 -6.93 -4.74 -14.62
CA SER A 3 -7.53 -4.67 -15.97
C SER A 3 -8.56 -3.54 -16.11
N ASP A 4 -9.24 -3.17 -15.02
CA ASP A 4 -10.22 -2.08 -15.04
C ASP A 4 -9.51 -0.72 -15.12
N ILE A 5 -8.38 -0.56 -14.42
CA ILE A 5 -7.47 0.59 -14.56
C ILE A 5 -6.94 0.66 -15.99
N LEU A 6 -6.42 -0.45 -16.54
CA LEU A 6 -5.93 -0.50 -17.92
C LEU A 6 -7.04 -0.20 -18.93
N SER A 7 -8.26 -0.68 -18.70
CA SER A 7 -9.42 -0.38 -19.55
C SER A 7 -9.77 1.11 -19.49
N CYS A 8 -9.79 1.70 -18.29
CA CYS A 8 -10.03 3.14 -18.12
C CYS A 8 -8.92 3.94 -18.81
N VAL A 9 -7.64 3.60 -18.59
CA VAL A 9 -6.50 4.26 -19.23
C VAL A 9 -6.56 4.12 -20.76
N TYR A 10 -6.90 2.94 -21.28
CA TYR A 10 -7.02 2.70 -22.72
C TYR A 10 -8.20 3.47 -23.34
N MET A 11 -9.35 3.50 -22.67
CA MET A 11 -10.50 4.30 -23.12
C MET A 11 -10.17 5.79 -23.12
N VAL A 12 -9.52 6.25 -22.06
CA VAL A 12 -9.06 7.63 -21.93
C VAL A 12 -8.05 7.98 -23.02
N TYR A 13 -7.10 7.08 -23.31
CA TYR A 13 -6.16 7.22 -24.43
C TYR A 13 -6.90 7.32 -25.78
N ARG A 14 -7.83 6.41 -26.07
CA ARG A 14 -8.58 6.43 -27.33
C ARG A 14 -9.42 7.70 -27.49
N MET A 15 -10.11 8.12 -26.42
CA MET A 15 -10.84 9.38 -26.40
C MET A 15 -9.94 10.61 -26.59
N ALA A 16 -8.68 10.55 -26.14
CA ALA A 16 -7.73 11.65 -26.24
C ALA A 16 -7.04 11.76 -27.62
N PHE A 17 -6.78 10.63 -28.29
CA PHE A 17 -5.93 10.59 -29.48
C PHE A 17 -6.65 10.25 -30.79
N VAL A 18 -7.91 9.79 -30.74
CA VAL A 18 -8.70 9.46 -31.94
C VAL A 18 -9.74 10.57 -32.15
N SER A 19 -9.48 11.49 -33.08
CA SER A 19 -10.33 12.64 -33.36
C SER A 19 -11.58 12.32 -34.18
N ASP A 20 -11.54 11.24 -34.98
CA ASP A 20 -12.68 10.82 -35.79
C ASP A 20 -13.67 10.02 -34.95
N TYR A 21 -14.92 10.50 -34.88
CA TYR A 21 -16.01 9.83 -34.17
C TYR A 21 -16.23 8.39 -34.68
N CYS A 22 -16.06 8.17 -35.99
CA CYS A 22 -16.19 6.85 -36.62
C CYS A 22 -14.98 5.95 -36.35
N ALA A 23 -13.81 6.50 -36.02
CA ALA A 23 -12.63 5.72 -35.66
C ALA A 23 -12.61 5.31 -34.18
N ASN A 24 -13.54 5.84 -33.38
CA ASN A 24 -13.68 5.51 -31.96
C ASN A 24 -14.62 4.31 -31.72
N THR A 25 -14.67 3.37 -32.65
CA THR A 25 -15.36 2.07 -32.50
C THR A 25 -14.40 1.02 -31.97
N PHE A 26 -14.89 0.11 -31.14
CA PHE A 26 -14.10 -0.94 -30.50
C PHE A 26 -14.51 -2.30 -31.03
N TYR A 27 -13.54 -3.15 -31.34
CA TYR A 27 -13.86 -4.54 -31.65
C TYR A 27 -14.32 -5.30 -30.41
N VAL A 28 -15.25 -6.25 -30.56
CA VAL A 28 -15.72 -7.11 -29.45
C VAL A 28 -14.56 -7.75 -28.68
N TRP A 29 -13.51 -8.22 -29.38
CA TRP A 29 -12.33 -8.80 -28.72
C TRP A 29 -11.57 -7.79 -27.82
N GLN A 30 -11.56 -6.50 -28.16
CA GLN A 30 -10.97 -5.45 -27.32
C GLN A 30 -11.80 -5.24 -26.06
N GLY A 31 -13.13 -5.25 -26.19
CA GLY A 31 -14.08 -5.31 -25.09
C GLY A 31 -13.77 -6.46 -24.13
N PHE A 32 -13.62 -7.66 -24.69
CA PHE A 32 -13.31 -8.86 -23.92
C PHE A 32 -11.94 -8.78 -23.23
N LEU A 33 -10.90 -8.30 -23.89
CA LEU A 33 -9.56 -8.19 -23.30
C LEU A 33 -9.52 -7.21 -22.12
N LEU A 34 -10.20 -6.06 -22.26
CA LEU A 34 -10.09 -4.97 -21.30
C LEU A 34 -11.09 -5.10 -20.14
N ARG A 35 -12.35 -5.42 -20.45
CA ARG A 35 -13.45 -5.51 -19.47
C ARG A 35 -13.86 -6.94 -19.13
N GLY A 36 -13.47 -7.92 -19.96
CA GLY A 36 -13.75 -9.34 -19.70
C GLY A 36 -13.23 -9.83 -18.35
N PRO A 37 -12.01 -9.48 -17.89
CA PRO A 37 -11.53 -9.94 -16.58
C PRO A 37 -12.41 -9.50 -15.40
N VAL A 38 -13.05 -8.33 -15.48
CA VAL A 38 -13.96 -7.84 -14.42
C VAL A 38 -15.24 -8.68 -14.38
N LEU A 39 -15.84 -8.97 -15.54
CA LEU A 39 -17.02 -9.81 -15.62
C LEU A 39 -16.71 -11.29 -15.37
N TRP A 40 -15.52 -11.74 -15.75
CA TRP A 40 -15.02 -13.09 -15.48
C TRP A 40 -14.86 -13.34 -13.98
N ALA A 41 -14.46 -12.30 -13.24
CA ALA A 41 -14.33 -12.35 -11.79
C ALA A 41 -15.68 -12.60 -11.08
N ILE A 42 -16.83 -12.28 -11.70
CA ILE A 42 -18.14 -12.47 -11.09
C ILE A 42 -18.39 -13.97 -10.77
N PRO A 43 -18.58 -14.86 -11.76
CA PRO A 43 -18.77 -16.28 -11.46
C PRO A 43 -17.56 -16.89 -10.74
N ALA A 44 -16.33 -16.41 -11.01
CA ALA A 44 -15.15 -16.92 -10.33
C ALA A 44 -15.16 -16.65 -8.82
N LEU A 45 -15.55 -15.46 -8.38
CA LEU A 45 -15.66 -15.12 -6.95
C LEU A 45 -16.68 -16.01 -6.25
N THR A 46 -17.84 -16.24 -6.85
CA THR A 46 -18.88 -17.11 -6.30
C THR A 46 -18.41 -18.56 -6.21
N LEU A 47 -17.73 -19.08 -7.24
CA LEU A 47 -17.21 -20.45 -7.22
C LEU A 47 -16.05 -20.64 -6.22
N VAL A 48 -15.18 -19.64 -6.07
CA VAL A 48 -14.13 -19.64 -5.05
C VAL A 48 -14.76 -19.60 -3.66
N HIS A 49 -15.83 -18.84 -3.47
CA HIS A 49 -16.55 -18.79 -2.20
C HIS A 49 -17.20 -20.14 -1.88
N ALA A 50 -17.82 -20.79 -2.87
CA ALA A 50 -18.35 -22.14 -2.74
C ALA A 50 -17.24 -23.16 -2.40
N ALA A 51 -16.06 -23.06 -3.05
CA ALA A 51 -14.91 -23.91 -2.78
C ALA A 51 -14.45 -23.79 -1.32
N ALA A 52 -14.36 -22.55 -0.82
CA ALA A 52 -13.98 -22.26 0.55
C ALA A 52 -14.99 -22.83 1.56
N LEU A 53 -16.29 -22.70 1.28
CA LEU A 53 -17.34 -23.31 2.12
C LEU A 53 -17.24 -24.84 2.13
N LEU A 54 -17.04 -25.47 0.97
CA LEU A 54 -16.89 -26.93 0.85
C LEU A 54 -15.66 -27.43 1.59
N GLU A 55 -14.51 -26.79 1.40
CA GLU A 55 -13.27 -27.13 2.09
C GLU A 55 -13.46 -27.09 3.61
N ARG A 56 -14.04 -26.02 4.15
CA ARG A 56 -14.25 -25.90 5.59
C ARG A 56 -15.31 -26.86 6.11
N THR A 57 -16.34 -27.15 5.33
CA THR A 57 -17.34 -28.16 5.67
C THR A 57 -16.69 -29.54 5.81
N MET A 58 -15.77 -29.88 4.89
CA MET A 58 -15.01 -31.13 4.95
C MET A 58 -14.01 -31.14 6.11
N ALA A 59 -13.29 -30.03 6.35
CA ALA A 59 -12.39 -29.89 7.49
C ALA A 59 -13.12 -30.02 8.83
N THR A 60 -14.38 -29.58 8.90
CA THR A 60 -15.23 -29.68 10.10
C THR A 60 -15.77 -31.09 10.28
N ARG A 61 -16.31 -31.73 9.23
CA ARG A 61 -16.92 -33.07 9.33
C ARG A 61 -15.91 -34.20 9.42
N TYR A 62 -14.76 -34.07 8.76
CA TYR A 62 -13.79 -35.15 8.58
C TYR A 62 -12.40 -34.81 9.12
N ALA A 63 -12.34 -34.07 10.24
CA ALA A 63 -11.12 -33.53 10.83
C ALA A 63 -9.94 -34.52 10.90
N GLU A 64 -10.19 -35.78 11.27
CA GLU A 64 -9.15 -36.82 11.42
C GLU A 64 -8.51 -37.24 10.08
N THR A 65 -9.30 -37.30 9.01
CA THR A 65 -8.80 -37.68 7.67
C THR A 65 -8.35 -36.47 6.86
N TYR A 66 -8.85 -35.27 7.21
CA TYR A 66 -8.58 -34.03 6.51
C TYR A 66 -7.11 -33.65 6.60
N GLU A 67 -6.43 -33.89 7.72
CA GLU A 67 -5.00 -33.60 7.86
C GLU A 67 -4.14 -34.31 6.79
N ARG A 68 -4.50 -35.55 6.43
CA ARG A 68 -3.75 -36.35 5.45
C ARG A 68 -4.11 -36.03 4.01
N ARG A 69 -5.37 -35.63 3.74
CA ARG A 69 -5.91 -35.50 2.37
C ARG A 69 -6.27 -34.07 1.96
N GLY A 70 -6.34 -33.14 2.91
CA GLY A 70 -6.89 -31.80 2.74
C GLY A 70 -6.16 -30.99 1.67
N LYS A 71 -4.82 -31.10 1.62
CA LYS A 71 -4.02 -30.43 0.58
C LYS A 71 -4.41 -30.86 -0.84
N GLY A 72 -4.51 -32.16 -1.09
CA GLY A 72 -4.88 -32.68 -2.41
C GLY A 72 -6.32 -32.32 -2.79
N LEU A 73 -7.23 -32.42 -1.81
CA LEU A 73 -8.63 -32.07 -1.97
C LEU A 73 -8.85 -30.58 -2.27
N GLY A 74 -8.14 -29.69 -1.58
CA GLY A 74 -8.17 -28.25 -1.82
C GLY A 74 -7.67 -27.90 -3.23
N ILE A 75 -6.55 -28.49 -3.68
CA ILE A 75 -6.03 -28.29 -5.04
C ILE A 75 -7.04 -28.79 -6.08
N ALA A 76 -7.58 -30.00 -5.90
CA ALA A 76 -8.55 -30.58 -6.83
C ALA A 76 -9.84 -29.75 -6.92
N THR A 77 -10.38 -29.31 -5.77
CA THR A 77 -11.59 -28.47 -5.71
C THR A 77 -11.35 -27.13 -6.38
N MET A 78 -10.21 -26.48 -6.12
CA MET A 78 -9.86 -25.22 -6.78
C MET A 78 -9.71 -25.40 -8.29
N ALA A 79 -8.97 -26.41 -8.74
CA ALA A 79 -8.81 -26.70 -10.17
C ALA A 79 -10.16 -26.93 -10.86
N PHE A 80 -11.04 -27.71 -10.24
CA PHE A 80 -12.40 -27.94 -10.75
C PHE A 80 -13.20 -26.64 -10.86
N MET A 81 -13.17 -25.78 -9.83
CA MET A 81 -13.90 -24.51 -9.84
C MET A 81 -13.35 -23.52 -10.87
N TRP A 82 -12.04 -23.51 -11.14
CA TRP A 82 -11.44 -22.72 -12.21
C TRP A 82 -11.86 -23.20 -13.60
N ILE A 83 -11.88 -24.52 -13.83
CA ILE A 83 -12.35 -25.11 -15.10
C ILE A 83 -13.84 -24.79 -15.30
N LEU A 84 -14.66 -25.00 -14.27
CA LEU A 84 -16.10 -24.70 -14.30
C LEU A 84 -16.36 -23.22 -14.55
N GLY A 85 -15.67 -22.32 -13.83
CA GLY A 85 -15.78 -20.89 -14.03
C GLY A 85 -15.38 -20.48 -15.44
N THR A 86 -14.31 -21.03 -15.98
CA THR A 86 -13.87 -20.76 -17.35
C THR A 86 -14.88 -21.26 -18.38
N ALA A 87 -15.46 -22.45 -18.19
CA ALA A 87 -16.49 -23.01 -19.06
C ALA A 87 -17.77 -22.16 -19.05
N ILE A 88 -18.25 -21.75 -17.87
CA ILE A 88 -19.41 -20.85 -17.74
C ILE A 88 -19.14 -19.54 -18.47
N ASN A 89 -17.98 -18.92 -18.24
CA ASN A 89 -17.60 -17.67 -18.91
C ASN A 89 -17.52 -17.83 -20.42
N TYR A 90 -16.93 -18.92 -20.91
CA TYR A 90 -16.84 -19.21 -22.34
C TYR A 90 -18.23 -19.31 -22.97
N ILE A 91 -19.15 -20.07 -22.37
CA ILE A 91 -20.53 -20.23 -22.87
C ILE A 91 -21.30 -18.90 -22.84
N VAL A 92 -21.18 -18.15 -21.75
CA VAL A 92 -21.91 -16.90 -21.53
C VAL A 92 -21.41 -15.78 -22.44
N PHE A 93 -20.10 -15.67 -22.63
CA PHE A 93 -19.48 -14.59 -23.39
C PHE A 93 -19.15 -14.94 -24.84
N ALA A 94 -19.40 -16.17 -25.31
CA ALA A 94 -19.21 -16.54 -26.71
C ALA A 94 -20.05 -15.63 -27.64
N VAL A 95 -19.40 -15.01 -28.61
CA VAL A 95 -20.03 -14.21 -29.67
C VAL A 95 -19.51 -14.75 -31.00
N ASP A 96 -20.39 -14.88 -32.00
CA ASP A 96 -20.03 -15.48 -33.29
C ASP A 96 -19.04 -14.62 -34.09
N ASP A 97 -19.12 -13.29 -33.93
CA ASP A 97 -18.23 -12.33 -34.57
C ASP A 97 -17.50 -11.49 -33.52
N VAL A 98 -16.21 -11.79 -33.32
CA VAL A 98 -15.34 -11.05 -32.40
C VAL A 98 -14.76 -9.76 -33.01
N PHE A 99 -14.94 -9.57 -34.32
CA PHE A 99 -14.52 -8.39 -35.08
C PHE A 99 -15.70 -7.45 -35.38
N GLU A 100 -16.88 -7.72 -34.83
CA GLU A 100 -17.98 -6.77 -34.84
C GLU A 100 -17.56 -5.47 -34.12
N GLU A 101 -17.85 -4.33 -34.75
CA GLU A 101 -17.54 -3.01 -34.20
C GLU A 101 -18.61 -2.56 -33.21
N LEU A 102 -18.17 -2.15 -32.03
CA LEU A 102 -19.00 -1.66 -30.95
C LEU A 102 -18.79 -0.16 -30.74
N PRO A 103 -19.85 0.61 -30.45
CA PRO A 103 -19.74 2.04 -30.14
C PRO A 103 -19.05 2.30 -28.79
N TYR A 104 -18.92 1.28 -27.94
CA TYR A 104 -18.25 1.36 -26.65
C TYR A 104 -17.57 0.03 -26.32
N CYS A 105 -16.38 0.09 -25.71
CA CYS A 105 -15.66 -1.12 -25.30
C CYS A 105 -16.38 -1.78 -24.11
N PHE A 106 -17.29 -2.69 -24.46
CA PHE A 106 -18.15 -3.42 -23.54
C PHE A 106 -18.18 -4.90 -23.94
N VAL A 107 -18.35 -5.78 -22.95
CA VAL A 107 -18.43 -7.22 -23.19
C VAL A 107 -19.87 -7.67 -23.46
N THR A 108 -20.85 -6.92 -22.96
CA THR A 108 -22.26 -7.19 -23.24
C THR A 108 -22.59 -6.63 -24.62
N VAL A 109 -22.98 -7.53 -25.51
CA VAL A 109 -23.55 -7.24 -26.83
C VAL A 109 -24.98 -7.79 -26.87
N PRO A 110 -25.85 -7.33 -27.79
CA PRO A 110 -27.23 -7.84 -27.90
C PRO A 110 -27.28 -9.38 -27.91
N LYS A 111 -26.35 -10.02 -28.65
CA LYS A 111 -26.26 -11.48 -28.82
C LYS A 111 -25.92 -12.27 -27.54
N ASN A 112 -25.33 -11.66 -26.52
CA ASN A 112 -24.94 -12.35 -25.28
C ASN A 112 -25.59 -11.77 -24.00
N GLN A 113 -26.33 -10.66 -24.11
CA GLN A 113 -26.98 -10.02 -22.96
C GLN A 113 -27.89 -10.98 -22.19
N GLU A 114 -28.69 -11.77 -22.89
CA GLU A 114 -29.63 -12.69 -22.25
C GLU A 114 -28.91 -13.81 -21.49
N ARG A 115 -27.83 -14.35 -22.07
CA ARG A 115 -26.97 -15.34 -21.40
C ARG A 115 -26.32 -14.76 -20.14
N ILE A 116 -25.84 -13.52 -20.21
CA ILE A 116 -25.28 -12.81 -19.05
C ILE A 116 -26.35 -12.60 -17.98
N ARG A 117 -27.57 -12.19 -18.36
CA ARG A 117 -28.70 -11.99 -17.44
C ARG A 117 -29.06 -13.30 -16.72
N LEU A 118 -29.17 -14.40 -17.46
CA LEU A 118 -29.45 -15.73 -16.89
C LEU A 118 -28.33 -16.18 -15.94
N MET A 119 -27.06 -15.98 -16.31
CA MET A 119 -25.93 -16.28 -15.43
C MET A 119 -26.00 -15.49 -14.12
N LEU A 120 -26.19 -14.16 -14.18
CA LEU A 120 -26.26 -13.30 -13.00
C LEU A 120 -27.45 -13.68 -12.09
N THR A 121 -28.59 -14.01 -12.69
CA THR A 121 -29.78 -14.48 -11.97
C THR A 121 -29.55 -15.84 -11.32
N ALA A 122 -28.82 -16.75 -11.98
CA ALA A 122 -28.49 -18.08 -11.45
C ALA A 122 -27.43 -18.03 -10.32
N LEU A 123 -26.52 -17.05 -10.32
CA LEU A 123 -25.53 -16.88 -9.25
C LEU A 123 -26.14 -16.38 -7.93
N LEU A 124 -27.27 -15.67 -7.99
CA LEU A 124 -27.94 -15.11 -6.81
C LEU A 124 -28.37 -16.16 -5.77
N PRO A 125 -29.09 -17.25 -6.12
CA PRO A 125 -29.41 -18.31 -5.17
C PRO A 125 -28.17 -19.06 -4.69
N VAL A 126 -27.12 -19.19 -5.54
CA VAL A 126 -25.86 -19.84 -5.15
C VAL A 126 -25.17 -19.05 -4.04
N GLU A 127 -25.03 -17.73 -4.17
CA GLU A 127 -24.46 -16.87 -3.11
C GLU A 127 -25.29 -16.88 -1.83
N LEU A 128 -26.62 -16.92 -1.93
CA LEU A 128 -27.49 -17.04 -0.77
C LEU A 128 -27.23 -18.36 -0.03
N LEU A 129 -27.14 -19.47 -0.75
CA LEU A 129 -26.82 -20.79 -0.18
C LEU A 129 -25.43 -20.81 0.46
N ILE A 130 -24.42 -20.19 -0.17
CA ILE A 130 -23.08 -20.09 0.40
C ILE A 130 -23.10 -19.30 1.72
N THR A 131 -23.79 -18.16 1.73
CA THR A 131 -23.92 -17.31 2.92
C THR A 131 -24.59 -18.06 4.08
N VAL A 132 -25.71 -18.74 3.80
CA VAL A 132 -26.40 -19.57 4.80
C VAL A 132 -25.51 -20.72 5.26
N GLY A 133 -24.75 -21.33 4.35
CA GLY A 133 -23.78 -22.38 4.65
C GLY A 133 -22.68 -21.91 5.60
N ASP A 134 -22.07 -20.74 5.36
CA ASP A 134 -21.04 -20.16 6.23
C ASP A 134 -21.60 -19.81 7.62
N ILE A 135 -22.82 -19.26 7.71
CA ILE A 135 -23.52 -19.03 8.99
C ILE A 135 -23.73 -20.35 9.74
N GLY A 136 -24.23 -21.38 9.04
CA GLY A 136 -24.45 -22.71 9.59
C GLY A 136 -23.16 -23.36 10.09
N LEU A 137 -22.08 -23.25 9.30
CA LEU A 137 -20.79 -23.81 9.64
C LEU A 137 -20.16 -23.11 10.85
N TRP A 138 -20.26 -21.79 10.92
CA TRP A 138 -19.84 -21.03 12.10
C TRP A 138 -20.62 -21.46 13.36
N TRP A 139 -21.93 -21.69 13.23
CA TRP A 139 -22.76 -22.15 14.34
C TRP A 139 -22.37 -23.57 14.82
N VAL A 140 -22.12 -24.50 13.89
CA VAL A 140 -21.64 -25.86 14.19
C VAL A 140 -20.27 -25.81 14.88
N ASN A 141 -19.31 -25.07 14.32
CA ASN A 141 -17.97 -24.93 14.90
C ASN A 141 -18.00 -24.33 16.31
N ARG A 142 -18.90 -23.37 16.55
CA ARG A 142 -19.11 -22.78 17.88
C ARG A 142 -19.74 -23.76 18.87
N ARG A 143 -20.64 -24.64 18.41
CA ARG A 143 -21.28 -25.67 19.24
C ARG A 143 -20.28 -26.78 19.60
N ASP A 144 -19.50 -27.25 18.62
CA ASP A 144 -18.56 -28.36 18.79
C ASP A 144 -17.37 -28.01 19.67
N LEU A 145 -16.91 -26.75 19.64
CA LEU A 145 -15.87 -26.27 20.57
C LEU A 145 -16.28 -26.42 22.05
N LYS A 146 -17.59 -26.38 22.35
CA LYS A 146 -18.10 -26.55 23.73
C LYS A 146 -18.22 -28.01 24.14
N THR A 147 -18.39 -28.94 23.20
CA THR A 147 -18.70 -30.35 23.51
C THR A 147 -17.45 -31.23 23.59
N THR A 148 -16.38 -30.91 22.85
CA THR A 148 -15.15 -31.75 22.81
C THR A 148 -14.33 -31.75 24.08
N VAL A 149 -14.54 -30.78 24.98
CA VAL A 149 -13.92 -30.77 26.32
C VAL A 149 -14.30 -32.01 27.16
N TYR A 150 -15.44 -32.66 26.86
CA TYR A 150 -16.05 -33.61 27.80
C TYR A 150 -16.08 -35.10 27.39
N LYS A 151 -15.82 -35.49 26.12
CA LYS A 151 -16.12 -36.88 25.69
C LYS A 151 -15.05 -37.70 24.97
N ALA A 152 -13.97 -37.13 24.43
CA ALA A 152 -12.82 -37.87 23.90
C ALA A 152 -11.75 -36.88 23.41
N TYR A 153 -10.80 -36.54 24.26
CA TYR A 153 -9.74 -35.60 23.92
C TYR A 153 -8.69 -36.27 23.04
N SER A 154 -8.49 -35.72 21.83
CA SER A 154 -7.34 -36.01 20.97
C SER A 154 -6.68 -34.70 20.60
N LEU A 155 -5.35 -34.64 20.73
CA LEU A 155 -4.57 -33.42 20.48
C LEU A 155 -4.74 -32.92 19.04
N SER A 156 -4.70 -33.82 18.06
CA SER A 156 -4.89 -33.46 16.64
C SER A 156 -6.29 -32.91 16.37
N LYS A 157 -7.32 -33.55 16.94
CA LYS A 157 -8.71 -33.11 16.83
C LYS A 157 -8.93 -31.74 17.49
N SER A 158 -8.37 -31.53 18.67
CA SER A 158 -8.45 -30.26 19.40
C SER A 158 -7.73 -29.13 18.65
N PHE A 159 -6.56 -29.41 18.07
CA PHE A 159 -5.81 -28.45 17.27
C PHE A 159 -6.59 -28.04 16.03
N GLN A 160 -7.08 -29.02 15.26
CA GLN A 160 -7.84 -28.77 14.02
C GLN A 160 -9.14 -28.00 14.30
N GLN A 161 -9.86 -28.32 15.37
CA GLN A 161 -11.08 -27.61 15.75
C GLN A 161 -10.79 -26.16 16.17
N SER A 162 -9.70 -25.94 16.91
CA SER A 162 -9.26 -24.59 17.29
C SER A 162 -8.86 -23.75 16.07
N GLU A 163 -8.13 -24.35 15.12
CA GLU A 163 -7.74 -23.68 13.88
C GLU A 163 -8.96 -23.37 12.99
N ASN A 164 -9.87 -24.33 12.81
CA ASN A 164 -11.11 -24.13 12.07
C ASN A 164 -11.99 -23.04 12.69
N TYR A 165 -12.09 -23.00 14.03
CA TYR A 165 -12.82 -21.96 14.73
C TYR A 165 -12.18 -20.58 14.56
N LEU A 166 -10.86 -20.48 14.69
CA LEU A 166 -10.12 -19.23 14.51
C LEU A 166 -10.25 -18.71 13.07
N THR A 167 -10.10 -19.60 12.11
CA THR A 167 -10.24 -19.30 10.68
C THR A 167 -11.68 -18.88 10.36
N SER A 168 -12.68 -19.59 10.89
CA SER A 168 -14.09 -19.22 10.74
C SER A 168 -14.36 -17.84 11.35
N ARG A 169 -13.79 -17.53 12.51
CA ARG A 169 -13.94 -16.22 13.17
C ARG A 169 -13.34 -15.07 12.36
N LEU A 170 -12.24 -15.32 11.65
CA LEU A 170 -11.60 -14.34 10.77
C LEU A 170 -12.37 -14.16 9.46
N VAL A 171 -12.76 -15.26 8.83
CA VAL A 171 -13.32 -15.20 7.47
C VAL A 171 -14.82 -14.94 7.45
N MET A 172 -15.56 -15.32 8.50
CA MET A 172 -17.01 -15.12 8.55
C MET A 172 -17.45 -13.65 8.34
N PRO A 173 -16.87 -12.65 9.03
CA PRO A 173 -17.23 -11.24 8.78
C PRO A 173 -16.93 -10.78 7.35
N ILE A 174 -15.87 -11.32 6.74
CA ILE A 174 -15.46 -11.00 5.37
C ILE A 174 -16.44 -11.63 4.38
N SER A 175 -16.80 -12.89 4.57
CA SER A 175 -17.80 -13.61 3.78
C SER A 175 -19.15 -12.92 3.84
N LEU A 176 -19.63 -12.57 5.05
CA LEU A 176 -20.88 -11.82 5.21
C LEU A 176 -20.86 -10.46 4.50
N ALA A 177 -19.77 -9.69 4.65
CA ALA A 177 -19.62 -8.42 3.96
C ALA A 177 -19.64 -8.62 2.45
N HIS A 178 -18.85 -9.57 1.94
CA HIS A 178 -18.79 -9.91 0.52
C HIS A 178 -20.17 -10.26 0.00
N SER A 179 -20.82 -11.28 0.57
CA SER A 179 -22.12 -11.76 0.07
C SER A 179 -23.23 -10.72 0.22
N SER A 180 -23.18 -9.82 1.21
CA SER A 180 -24.16 -8.72 1.33
C SER A 180 -24.04 -7.74 0.15
N PHE A 181 -22.83 -7.24 -0.14
CA PHE A 181 -22.62 -6.33 -1.27
C PHE A 181 -22.83 -7.03 -2.61
N TYR A 182 -22.40 -8.28 -2.71
CA TYR A 182 -22.52 -9.07 -3.91
C TYR A 182 -23.97 -9.40 -4.25
N TRP A 183 -24.79 -9.68 -3.24
CA TRP A 183 -26.23 -9.88 -3.42
C TRP A 183 -26.94 -8.60 -3.87
N VAL A 184 -26.61 -7.44 -3.30
CA VAL A 184 -27.11 -6.14 -3.77
C VAL A 184 -26.69 -5.91 -5.22
N PHE A 185 -25.43 -6.14 -5.55
CA PHE A 185 -24.91 -6.04 -6.92
C PHE A 185 -25.68 -6.94 -7.90
N LEU A 186 -25.82 -8.24 -7.60
CA LEU A 186 -26.54 -9.21 -8.43
C LEU A 186 -28.02 -8.85 -8.59
N THR A 187 -28.68 -8.41 -7.52
CA THR A 187 -30.09 -8.02 -7.57
C THR A 187 -30.28 -6.77 -8.42
N VAL A 188 -29.50 -5.71 -8.17
CA VAL A 188 -29.60 -4.45 -8.90
C VAL A 188 -29.24 -4.65 -10.38
N THR A 189 -28.19 -5.41 -10.70
CA THR A 189 -27.79 -5.65 -12.10
C THR A 189 -28.84 -6.49 -12.84
N SER A 190 -29.42 -7.51 -12.21
CA SER A 190 -30.46 -8.34 -12.83
C SER A 190 -31.76 -7.57 -13.06
N VAL A 191 -32.21 -6.78 -12.06
CA VAL A 191 -33.40 -5.92 -12.20
C VAL A 191 -33.17 -4.85 -13.26
N TYR A 192 -32.00 -4.21 -13.27
CA TYR A 192 -31.66 -3.19 -14.26
C TYR A 192 -31.64 -3.77 -15.67
N ARG A 193 -30.97 -4.91 -15.88
CA ARG A 193 -30.91 -5.61 -17.18
C ARG A 193 -32.25 -6.18 -17.64
N SER A 194 -33.17 -6.45 -16.71
CA SER A 194 -34.52 -6.93 -17.05
C SER A 194 -35.49 -5.78 -17.39
N SER A 195 -35.28 -4.60 -16.83
CA SER A 195 -36.12 -3.41 -17.07
C SER A 195 -35.63 -2.58 -18.25
N HIS A 196 -34.33 -2.59 -18.53
CA HIS A 196 -33.70 -1.84 -19.60
C HIS A 196 -32.99 -2.81 -20.55
N GLY A 197 -33.54 -2.99 -21.74
CA GLY A 197 -32.89 -3.72 -22.83
C GLY A 197 -31.80 -2.87 -23.49
N TYR A 198 -30.76 -3.51 -24.05
CA TYR A 198 -29.76 -2.79 -24.84
C TYR A 198 -30.36 -2.18 -26.11
N ASP A 199 -31.40 -2.80 -26.67
CA ASP A 199 -32.06 -2.37 -27.91
C ASP A 199 -32.88 -1.08 -27.77
N GLY A 200 -33.25 -0.68 -26.54
CA GLY A 200 -34.02 0.53 -26.28
C GLY A 200 -33.15 1.78 -26.27
N GLU A 201 -32.41 1.98 -25.18
CA GLU A 201 -31.51 3.12 -25.01
C GLU A 201 -30.10 2.63 -24.63
N PRO A 202 -29.24 2.28 -25.62
CA PRO A 202 -27.95 1.63 -25.35
C PRO A 202 -27.01 2.49 -24.51
N LYS A 203 -27.08 3.82 -24.63
CA LYS A 203 -26.27 4.76 -23.83
C LYS A 203 -26.65 4.71 -22.35
N ALA A 204 -27.95 4.78 -22.04
CA ALA A 204 -28.45 4.69 -20.67
C ALA A 204 -28.17 3.31 -20.09
N PHE A 205 -28.39 2.25 -20.88
CA PHE A 205 -28.06 0.88 -20.47
C PHE A 205 -26.59 0.72 -20.08
N VAL A 206 -25.65 1.12 -20.94
CA VAL A 206 -24.21 1.01 -20.66
C VAL A 206 -23.81 1.82 -19.43
N ALA A 207 -24.28 3.08 -19.33
CA ALA A 207 -23.99 3.93 -18.18
C ALA A 207 -24.51 3.30 -16.87
N GLY A 208 -25.75 2.81 -16.86
CA GLY A 208 -26.34 2.17 -15.69
C GLY A 208 -25.59 0.90 -15.27
N VAL A 209 -25.20 0.03 -16.21
CA VAL A 209 -24.41 -1.16 -15.86
C VAL A 209 -23.03 -0.78 -15.29
N ILE A 210 -22.39 0.28 -15.81
CA ILE A 210 -21.12 0.79 -15.24
C ILE A 210 -21.33 1.27 -13.80
N TYR A 211 -22.38 2.04 -13.52
CA TYR A 211 -22.71 2.49 -12.16
C TYR A 211 -22.97 1.31 -11.22
N VAL A 212 -23.68 0.28 -11.68
CA VAL A 212 -23.93 -0.93 -10.89
C VAL A 212 -22.64 -1.70 -10.62
N ASN A 213 -21.72 -1.78 -11.59
CA ASN A 213 -20.40 -2.41 -11.38
C ASN A 213 -19.57 -1.72 -10.29
N ASN A 214 -19.75 -0.41 -10.06
CA ASN A 214 -19.08 0.28 -8.95
C ASN A 214 -19.50 -0.25 -7.57
N ILE A 215 -20.72 -0.82 -7.43
CA ILE A 215 -21.17 -1.46 -6.19
C ILE A 215 -20.26 -2.64 -5.84
N LEU A 216 -19.87 -3.45 -6.83
CA LEU A 216 -18.95 -4.56 -6.65
C LEU A 216 -17.57 -4.09 -6.17
N LEU A 217 -17.03 -3.02 -6.77
CA LEU A 217 -15.75 -2.43 -6.37
C LEU A 217 -15.80 -1.87 -4.95
N ILE A 218 -16.89 -1.18 -4.57
CA ILE A 218 -17.10 -0.68 -3.21
C ILE A 218 -17.16 -1.86 -2.23
N GLY A 219 -17.91 -2.92 -2.56
CA GLY A 219 -18.00 -4.13 -1.74
C GLY A 219 -16.65 -4.78 -1.48
N LEU A 220 -15.80 -4.91 -2.50
CA LEU A 220 -14.44 -5.45 -2.35
C LEU A 220 -13.59 -4.58 -1.41
N ASN A 221 -13.67 -3.25 -1.51
CA ASN A 221 -12.96 -2.34 -0.59
C ASN A 221 -13.45 -2.50 0.85
N VAL A 222 -14.77 -2.62 1.06
CA VAL A 222 -15.34 -2.88 2.39
C VAL A 222 -14.85 -4.22 2.95
N CYS A 223 -14.77 -5.28 2.14
CA CYS A 223 -14.23 -6.57 2.56
C CYS A 223 -12.77 -6.46 3.05
N VAL A 224 -11.94 -5.68 2.36
CA VAL A 224 -10.54 -5.42 2.78
C VAL A 224 -10.50 -4.67 4.11
N ILE A 225 -11.34 -3.64 4.29
CA ILE A 225 -11.42 -2.89 5.55
C ILE A 225 -11.88 -3.82 6.69
N VAL A 226 -12.92 -4.62 6.48
CA VAL A 226 -13.43 -5.60 7.46
C VAL A 226 -12.36 -6.62 7.82
N TYR A 227 -11.61 -7.13 6.84
CA TYR A 227 -10.47 -8.02 7.07
C TYR A 227 -9.41 -7.38 7.96
N LEU A 228 -8.98 -6.15 7.66
CA LEU A 228 -8.00 -5.41 8.46
C LEU A 228 -8.50 -5.15 9.89
N CYS A 229 -9.78 -4.80 10.06
CA CYS A 229 -10.42 -4.65 11.36
C CYS A 229 -10.45 -5.97 12.15
N CYS A 230 -10.77 -7.09 11.49
CA CYS A 230 -10.80 -8.41 12.12
C CYS A 230 -9.40 -8.87 12.54
N LEU A 231 -8.38 -8.66 11.68
CA LEU A 231 -6.99 -8.93 12.02
C LEU A 231 -6.54 -8.12 13.23
N ARG A 232 -6.84 -6.81 13.26
CA ARG A 232 -6.49 -5.94 14.39
C ARG A 232 -7.19 -6.39 15.68
N LYS A 233 -8.47 -6.78 15.59
CA LYS A 233 -9.21 -7.32 16.72
C LYS A 233 -8.59 -8.61 17.25
N MET A 234 -8.21 -9.53 16.36
CA MET A 234 -7.56 -10.79 16.75
C MET A 234 -6.17 -10.57 17.37
N ASP A 235 -5.38 -9.63 16.85
CA ASP A 235 -4.09 -9.27 17.44
C ASP A 235 -4.28 -8.67 18.83
N ASN A 236 -5.27 -7.78 19.00
CA ASN A 236 -5.62 -7.23 20.31
C ASN A 236 -6.05 -8.32 21.30
N GLU A 237 -6.92 -9.26 20.89
CA GLU A 237 -7.35 -10.38 21.76
C GLU A 237 -6.21 -11.35 22.07
N ARG A 238 -5.25 -11.52 21.15
CA ARG A 238 -4.02 -12.28 21.42
C ARG A 238 -3.18 -11.57 22.47
N ARG A 239 -2.94 -10.27 22.32
CA ARG A 239 -2.22 -9.46 23.32
C ARG A 239 -2.94 -9.46 24.67
N VAL A 240 -4.27 -9.34 24.69
CA VAL A 240 -5.06 -9.42 25.92
C VAL A 240 -4.91 -10.80 26.57
N ARG A 241 -4.93 -11.91 25.82
CA ARG A 241 -4.66 -13.24 26.39
C ARG A 241 -3.24 -13.39 26.91
N GLU A 242 -2.25 -12.84 26.22
CA GLU A 242 -0.86 -12.77 26.69
C GLU A 242 -0.73 -11.92 27.98
N ILE A 243 -1.57 -10.89 28.15
CA ILE A 243 -1.64 -10.02 29.34
C ILE A 243 -2.43 -10.67 30.49
N GLU A 244 -3.58 -11.31 30.20
CA GLU A 244 -4.51 -11.94 31.16
C GLU A 244 -3.97 -13.25 31.73
N GLN A 245 -3.26 -14.04 30.92
CA GLN A 245 -2.53 -15.20 31.45
C GLN A 245 -1.48 -14.75 32.47
N GLY A 246 -0.88 -13.57 32.24
CA GLY A 246 -0.02 -12.84 33.18
C GLY A 246 0.99 -13.72 33.94
N PRO A 247 1.48 -13.32 35.13
CA PRO A 247 0.59 -12.70 36.11
C PRO A 247 1.19 -11.51 36.88
N ARG A 248 0.32 -10.50 37.06
CA ARG A 248 0.16 -9.66 38.27
C ARG A 248 1.18 -8.56 38.54
N LYS A 249 0.92 -7.34 38.00
CA LYS A 249 0.64 -6.10 38.80
C LYS A 249 0.83 -4.77 38.07
N ASN A 250 1.49 -4.70 36.92
CA ASN A 250 2.07 -3.40 36.49
C ASN A 250 1.22 -2.51 35.57
N THR A 251 0.07 -2.96 35.07
CA THR A 251 -0.68 -2.26 34.01
C THR A 251 -1.97 -1.58 34.48
N GLU A 252 -2.30 -1.65 35.78
CA GLU A 252 -3.49 -1.00 36.36
C GLU A 252 -3.32 0.52 36.55
N ILE A 253 -2.08 1.03 36.49
CA ILE A 253 -1.78 2.44 36.80
C ILE A 253 -1.99 3.36 35.58
N TYR A 254 -1.88 2.84 34.35
CA TYR A 254 -1.80 3.68 33.15
C TYR A 254 -3.14 3.98 32.46
N PHE A 255 -4.21 3.25 32.77
CA PHE A 255 -5.53 3.45 32.13
C PHE A 255 -6.42 4.48 32.80
N LYS A 256 -6.04 4.99 33.99
CA LYS A 256 -6.83 5.98 34.73
C LYS A 256 -6.65 7.42 34.22
N MET A 257 -5.65 7.67 33.38
CA MET A 257 -5.22 9.02 32.97
C MET A 257 -5.75 9.44 31.58
N LEU A 258 -6.20 8.49 30.76
CA LEU A 258 -6.63 8.75 29.37
C LEU A 258 -8.10 9.20 29.28
N ASN A 259 -8.88 9.02 30.34
CA ASN A 259 -10.33 9.26 30.33
C ASN A 259 -10.71 10.73 30.58
N THR A 260 -9.74 11.62 30.83
CA THR A 260 -9.97 13.01 31.26
C THR A 260 -9.80 14.05 30.14
N GLN A 261 -9.37 13.66 28.93
CA GLN A 261 -9.01 14.61 27.86
C GLN A 261 -10.00 14.69 26.68
N ILE A 262 -11.16 14.01 26.77
CA ILE A 262 -12.10 13.86 25.64
C ILE A 262 -13.20 14.94 25.55
N ASN A 263 -13.28 15.92 26.48
CA ASN A 263 -14.35 16.93 26.46
C ASN A 263 -13.82 18.36 26.32
N THR A 264 -13.76 18.91 25.10
CA THR A 264 -14.41 20.18 24.69
C THR A 264 -14.05 20.58 23.25
N SER A 265 -15.08 20.82 22.44
CA SER A 265 -15.02 21.39 21.08
C SER A 265 -15.06 22.92 21.11
N HIS A 266 -14.39 23.60 20.18
CA HIS A 266 -14.71 24.99 19.84
C HIS A 266 -14.82 25.20 18.32
N LYS A 267 -15.84 25.96 17.96
CA LYS A 267 -16.32 26.33 16.62
C LYS A 267 -15.66 27.66 16.22
N ILE A 268 -15.24 27.82 14.96
CA ILE A 268 -14.75 29.10 14.41
C ILE A 268 -15.45 29.38 13.06
N ASP A 269 -16.03 30.57 12.96
CA ASP A 269 -16.67 31.13 11.76
C ASP A 269 -15.64 31.65 10.76
N PHE A 270 -15.90 31.44 9.47
CA PHE A 270 -15.09 31.94 8.35
C PHE A 270 -15.89 32.94 7.51
N GLN A 271 -15.45 34.20 7.48
CA GLN A 271 -15.83 35.12 6.42
C GLN A 271 -14.76 36.21 6.18
N LYS A 272 -13.99 36.08 5.10
CA LYS A 272 -13.72 37.13 4.10
C LYS A 272 -12.56 36.73 3.19
N PHE A 273 -12.82 36.88 1.89
CA PHE A 273 -11.98 37.43 0.81
C PHE A 273 -12.28 36.66 -0.48
N GLY A 274 -13.26 37.17 -1.21
CA GLY A 274 -13.48 36.80 -2.60
C GLY A 274 -12.47 37.53 -3.47
N MET A 275 -11.43 36.83 -3.91
CA MET A 275 -10.77 37.20 -5.16
C MET A 275 -11.74 36.87 -6.31
N ASN A 276 -11.84 37.76 -7.29
CA ASN A 276 -12.72 37.59 -8.45
C ASN A 276 -12.38 36.27 -9.18
N ALA A 277 -13.32 35.32 -9.15
CA ALA A 277 -13.17 33.99 -9.73
C ALA A 277 -12.76 34.00 -11.22
N THR A 278 -13.04 35.10 -11.92
CA THR A 278 -12.69 35.30 -13.33
C THR A 278 -11.18 35.39 -13.56
N VAL A 279 -10.42 36.03 -12.67
CA VAL A 279 -8.96 36.19 -12.81
C VAL A 279 -8.24 34.85 -12.58
N LEU A 280 -8.60 34.15 -11.52
CA LEU A 280 -8.05 32.82 -11.17
C LEU A 280 -8.30 31.77 -12.26
N CYS A 281 -9.42 31.89 -12.99
CA CYS A 281 -9.73 30.96 -14.08
C CYS A 281 -8.90 31.19 -15.33
N GLY A 282 -8.57 32.44 -15.66
CA GLY A 282 -7.63 32.74 -16.74
C GLY A 282 -6.25 32.16 -16.44
N GLU A 283 -5.72 32.38 -15.23
CA GLU A 283 -4.43 31.82 -14.82
C GLU A 283 -4.43 30.28 -14.82
N SER A 284 -5.49 29.65 -14.32
CA SER A 284 -5.60 28.18 -14.30
C SER A 284 -5.61 27.58 -15.71
N GLU A 285 -6.29 28.23 -16.67
CA GLU A 285 -6.27 27.82 -18.07
C GLU A 285 -4.88 27.94 -18.69
N GLU A 286 -4.14 29.00 -18.36
CA GLU A 286 -2.76 29.16 -18.83
C GLU A 286 -1.84 28.05 -18.31
N TYR A 287 -1.96 27.65 -17.03
CA TYR A 287 -1.21 26.51 -16.49
C TYR A 287 -1.58 25.19 -17.15
N ARG A 288 -2.87 25.00 -17.48
CA ARG A 288 -3.37 23.79 -18.12
C ARG A 288 -2.76 23.57 -19.50
N VAL A 289 -2.65 24.64 -20.30
CA VAL A 289 -2.13 24.59 -21.67
C VAL A 289 -0.60 24.62 -21.71
N TYR A 290 0.06 24.96 -20.59
CA TYR A 290 1.51 25.08 -20.54
C TYR A 290 2.23 23.72 -20.69
N LEU A 291 2.69 23.45 -21.92
CA LEU A 291 3.32 22.19 -22.33
C LEU A 291 4.50 21.76 -21.44
N PRO A 292 5.43 22.65 -21.02
CA PRO A 292 6.56 22.25 -20.18
C PRO A 292 6.15 21.64 -18.84
N LEU A 293 5.05 22.14 -18.24
CA LEU A 293 4.53 21.62 -16.97
C LEU A 293 3.88 20.24 -17.15
N ARG A 294 3.13 20.05 -18.24
CA ARG A 294 2.58 18.72 -18.57
C ARG A 294 3.69 17.71 -18.85
N ALA A 295 4.73 18.12 -19.57
CA ALA A 295 5.89 17.28 -19.83
C ALA A 295 6.62 16.91 -18.52
N SER A 296 6.80 17.86 -17.60
CA SER A 296 7.46 17.58 -16.31
C SER A 296 6.65 16.63 -15.43
N GLU A 297 5.32 16.76 -15.39
CA GLU A 297 4.43 15.82 -14.68
C GLU A 297 4.44 14.42 -15.32
N ALA A 298 4.46 14.33 -16.65
CA ALA A 298 4.56 13.06 -17.38
C ALA A 298 5.89 12.35 -17.10
N VAL A 299 6.99 13.10 -17.10
CA VAL A 299 8.31 12.58 -16.71
C VAL A 299 8.30 12.13 -15.26
N SER A 300 7.73 12.92 -14.35
CA SER A 300 7.64 12.57 -12.93
C SER A 300 6.85 11.28 -12.70
N ALA A 301 5.68 11.14 -13.34
CA ALA A 301 4.89 9.92 -13.30
C ALA A 301 5.67 8.73 -13.89
N GLY A 302 6.31 8.92 -15.04
CA GLY A 302 7.13 7.91 -15.71
C GLY A 302 8.32 7.42 -14.86
N LEU A 303 8.88 8.27 -14.01
CA LEU A 303 9.94 7.90 -13.06
C LEU A 303 9.41 7.26 -11.77
N CYS A 304 8.27 7.72 -11.25
CA CYS A 304 7.68 7.19 -10.02
C CYS A 304 7.11 5.78 -10.19
N ILE A 305 6.56 5.45 -11.37
CA ILE A 305 5.94 4.13 -11.62
C ILE A 305 6.96 2.98 -11.50
N PRO A 306 8.13 3.00 -12.17
CA PRO A 306 9.15 1.97 -12.00
C PRO A 306 9.66 1.88 -10.56
N ALA A 307 9.86 3.03 -9.89
CA ALA A 307 10.27 3.06 -8.48
C ALA A 307 9.24 2.36 -7.58
N PHE A 308 7.94 2.59 -7.82
CA PHE A 308 6.85 1.93 -7.11
C PHE A 308 6.85 0.42 -7.37
N VAL A 309 6.97 0.00 -8.62
CA VAL A 309 7.02 -1.41 -9.00
C VAL A 309 8.20 -2.11 -8.33
N MET A 310 9.38 -1.49 -8.31
CA MET A 310 10.55 -2.01 -7.62
C MET A 310 10.35 -2.10 -6.11
N LEU A 311 9.71 -1.10 -5.51
CA LEU A 311 9.40 -1.10 -4.07
C LEU A 311 8.39 -2.20 -3.71
N VAL A 312 7.34 -2.39 -4.51
CA VAL A 312 6.40 -3.51 -4.35
C VAL A 312 7.11 -4.85 -4.56
N TYR A 313 7.98 -4.94 -5.55
CA TYR A 313 8.79 -6.13 -5.79
C TYR A 313 9.59 -6.51 -4.54
N THR A 314 10.30 -5.56 -3.91
CA THR A 314 11.05 -5.81 -2.66
C THR A 314 10.18 -6.30 -1.50
N ALA A 315 8.93 -5.84 -1.41
CA ALA A 315 7.99 -6.28 -0.38
C ALA A 315 7.44 -7.70 -0.62
N VAL A 316 7.28 -8.07 -1.90
CA VAL A 316 6.71 -9.36 -2.33
C VAL A 316 7.77 -10.46 -2.36
N THR A 317 9.03 -10.15 -2.69
CA THR A 317 10.12 -11.13 -2.76
C THR A 317 10.49 -11.67 -1.36
N ARG A 318 9.79 -12.74 -0.95
CA ARG A 318 9.97 -13.41 0.35
C ARG A 318 11.40 -13.87 0.66
N LYS A 319 12.29 -14.03 -0.34
CA LYS A 319 13.69 -14.44 -0.13
C LYS A 319 14.47 -13.46 0.75
N GLU A 320 14.12 -12.18 0.73
CA GLU A 320 14.79 -11.14 1.53
C GLU A 320 14.44 -11.20 3.03
N ARG A 321 13.39 -11.96 3.42
CA ARG A 321 13.01 -12.16 4.83
C ARG A 321 14.04 -12.94 5.63
N VAL A 322 14.83 -13.81 5.00
CA VAL A 322 15.77 -14.68 5.73
C VAL A 322 16.91 -13.84 6.32
N ILE A 323 17.50 -12.93 5.53
CA ILE A 323 18.58 -12.04 5.98
C ILE A 323 18.03 -10.97 6.91
N THR A 324 16.87 -10.40 6.59
CA THR A 324 16.28 -9.39 7.48
C THR A 324 15.81 -10.00 8.80
N SER A 325 15.47 -11.30 8.87
CA SER A 325 15.08 -11.96 10.11
C SER A 325 16.20 -12.03 11.16
N SER A 326 17.48 -12.01 10.76
CA SER A 326 18.61 -12.03 11.68
C SER A 326 19.00 -10.67 12.22
N LEU A 327 18.34 -9.59 11.78
CA LEU A 327 18.62 -8.23 12.25
C LEU A 327 17.94 -7.93 13.59
N HIS A 328 18.56 -7.05 14.39
CA HIS A 328 17.98 -6.53 15.62
C HIS A 328 16.60 -5.91 15.39
N PHE A 329 15.72 -6.03 16.38
CA PHE A 329 14.33 -5.56 16.28
C PHE A 329 14.22 -4.08 15.92
N ASN A 330 15.03 -3.22 16.54
CA ASN A 330 15.00 -1.78 16.29
C ASN A 330 15.41 -1.44 14.87
N PHE A 331 16.41 -2.15 14.35
CA PHE A 331 16.89 -1.91 13.01
C PHE A 331 15.86 -2.37 11.96
N LYS A 332 15.16 -3.49 12.21
CA LYS A 332 13.97 -3.88 11.41
C LYS A 332 12.89 -2.80 11.45
N LEU A 333 12.56 -2.30 12.64
CA LEU A 333 11.53 -1.27 12.82
C LEU A 333 11.87 -0.01 12.01
N LEU A 334 13.13 0.44 12.07
CA LEU A 334 13.64 1.56 11.30
C LEU A 334 13.57 1.32 9.79
N LEU A 335 13.98 0.13 9.30
CA LEU A 335 13.88 -0.22 7.88
C LEU A 335 12.42 -0.22 7.39
N TYR A 336 11.49 -0.77 8.18
CA TYR A 336 10.06 -0.71 7.85
C TYR A 336 9.56 0.73 7.80
N ASN A 337 10.05 1.58 8.69
CA ASN A 337 9.67 2.98 8.75
C ASN A 337 10.17 3.75 7.52
N ILE A 338 11.44 3.59 7.15
CA ILE A 338 12.01 4.17 5.92
C ILE A 338 11.25 3.64 4.69
N TRP A 339 11.01 2.33 4.62
CA TRP A 339 10.22 1.74 3.53
C TRP A 339 8.82 2.35 3.44
N LEU A 340 8.14 2.56 4.58
CA LEU A 340 6.81 3.16 4.62
C LEU A 340 6.83 4.61 4.14
N ILE A 341 7.81 5.42 4.57
CA ILE A 341 7.96 6.81 4.12
C ILE A 341 8.18 6.86 2.60
N VAL A 342 9.10 6.04 2.08
CA VAL A 342 9.40 5.97 0.64
C VAL A 342 8.18 5.44 -0.14
N ALA A 343 7.47 4.44 0.37
CA ALA A 343 6.27 3.91 -0.25
C ALA A 343 5.17 4.99 -0.35
N CYS A 344 4.93 5.71 0.75
CA CYS A 344 3.99 6.82 0.79
C CYS A 344 4.38 7.93 -0.19
N GLN A 345 5.67 8.29 -0.24
CA GLN A 345 6.18 9.31 -1.15
C GLN A 345 5.98 8.92 -2.62
N VAL A 346 6.43 7.73 -3.02
CA VAL A 346 6.39 7.28 -4.41
C VAL A 346 4.94 7.07 -4.84
N LEU A 347 4.11 6.44 -4.01
CA LEU A 347 2.69 6.25 -4.30
C LEU A 347 1.98 7.59 -4.47
N SER A 348 2.21 8.54 -3.57
CA SER A 348 1.61 9.87 -3.65
C SER A 348 2.15 10.66 -4.84
N GLY A 349 3.41 10.47 -5.22
CA GLY A 349 4.00 11.02 -6.44
C GLY A 349 3.30 10.52 -7.70
N VAL A 350 3.10 9.18 -7.82
CA VAL A 350 2.33 8.58 -8.93
C VAL A 350 0.91 9.15 -8.96
N LEU A 351 0.19 9.09 -7.83
CA LEU A 351 -1.20 9.53 -7.75
C LEU A 351 -1.31 11.02 -8.08
N SER A 352 -0.44 11.86 -7.53
CA SER A 352 -0.42 13.30 -7.78
C SER A 352 -0.14 13.62 -9.23
N SER A 353 0.94 13.09 -9.81
CA SER A 353 1.31 13.42 -11.20
C SER A 353 0.31 12.86 -12.20
N CYS A 354 -0.21 11.64 -11.98
CA CYS A 354 -1.30 11.11 -12.80
C CYS A 354 -2.57 11.96 -12.69
N TYR A 355 -2.94 12.36 -11.47
CA TYR A 355 -4.12 13.21 -11.25
C TYR A 355 -3.97 14.58 -11.93
N MET A 356 -2.80 15.23 -11.80
CA MET A 356 -2.54 16.52 -12.45
C MET A 356 -2.50 16.40 -13.97
N LEU A 357 -1.93 15.32 -14.51
CA LEU A 357 -1.98 15.04 -15.95
C LEU A 357 -3.43 14.88 -16.43
N VAL A 358 -4.22 14.05 -15.75
CA VAL A 358 -5.63 13.82 -16.07
C VAL A 358 -6.42 15.13 -15.96
N HIS A 359 -6.26 15.89 -14.87
CA HIS A 359 -6.95 17.17 -14.71
C HIS A 359 -6.56 18.15 -15.82
N SER A 360 -5.27 18.27 -16.13
CA SER A 360 -4.78 19.17 -17.19
C SER A 360 -5.25 18.79 -18.60
N THR A 361 -5.57 17.51 -18.83
CA THR A 361 -5.98 16.99 -20.14
C THR A 361 -7.48 16.95 -20.32
N PHE A 362 -8.24 16.64 -19.27
CA PHE A 362 -9.66 16.30 -19.37
C PHE A 362 -10.61 17.30 -18.72
N SER A 363 -10.17 18.24 -17.89
CA SER A 363 -11.07 19.27 -17.34
C SER A 363 -11.53 20.23 -18.45
N SER A 364 -12.85 20.25 -18.69
CA SER A 364 -13.53 21.17 -19.63
C SER A 364 -13.35 22.65 -19.25
N GLN A 365 -13.61 23.56 -20.20
CA GLN A 365 -13.47 25.03 -20.06
C GLN A 365 -14.31 25.70 -18.94
N HIS A 366 -15.05 24.95 -18.13
CA HIS A 366 -15.83 25.53 -17.04
C HIS A 366 -14.94 25.86 -15.85
N CYS A 367 -14.77 27.17 -15.61
CA CYS A 367 -14.03 27.80 -14.52
C CYS A 367 -14.24 27.18 -13.13
N SER A 368 -15.42 26.61 -12.84
CA SER A 368 -15.71 25.96 -11.55
C SER A 368 -14.93 24.67 -11.30
N ASN A 369 -14.52 23.94 -12.35
CA ASN A 369 -13.83 22.65 -12.24
C ASN A 369 -12.30 22.76 -12.41
N LEU A 370 -11.80 23.94 -12.78
CA LEU A 370 -10.38 24.21 -13.03
C LEU A 370 -9.63 24.58 -11.74
N LEU A 371 -10.32 25.18 -10.77
CA LEU A 371 -9.71 25.66 -9.54
C LEU A 371 -9.58 24.55 -8.49
N PHE A 372 -8.43 24.51 -7.82
CA PHE A 372 -8.18 23.63 -6.69
C PHE A 372 -8.38 24.36 -5.38
N THR A 373 -8.93 23.69 -4.36
CA THR A 373 -8.85 24.22 -3.00
C THR A 373 -7.48 23.95 -2.39
N VAL A 374 -7.01 24.82 -1.49
CA VAL A 374 -5.76 24.61 -0.74
C VAL A 374 -5.77 23.25 -0.04
N TRP A 375 -6.90 22.85 0.56
CA TRP A 375 -7.09 21.52 1.14
C TRP A 375 -6.92 20.36 0.14
N GLN A 376 -7.55 20.42 -1.03
CA GLN A 376 -7.36 19.41 -2.07
C GLN A 376 -5.88 19.30 -2.46
N CYS A 377 -5.19 20.43 -2.56
CA CYS A 377 -3.77 20.42 -2.87
C CYS A 377 -2.89 19.88 -1.78
N PHE A 378 -3.24 20.13 -0.53
CA PHE A 378 -2.60 19.49 0.60
C PHE A 378 -2.79 17.96 0.56
N LEU A 379 -3.99 17.46 0.24
CA LEU A 379 -4.21 16.01 0.11
C LEU A 379 -3.43 15.38 -1.04
N ILE A 380 -3.30 16.07 -2.17
CA ILE A 380 -2.63 15.56 -3.37
C ILE A 380 -1.10 15.60 -3.21
N ARG A 381 -0.54 16.75 -2.77
CA ARG A 381 0.91 17.01 -2.74
C ARG A 381 1.53 16.95 -1.35
N GLY A 382 0.72 17.09 -0.30
CA GLY A 382 1.17 17.10 1.09
C GLY A 382 1.96 15.85 1.47
N PRO A 383 1.50 14.62 1.15
CA PRO A 383 2.28 13.41 1.46
C PRO A 383 3.67 13.35 0.80
N VAL A 384 3.83 13.94 -0.40
CA VAL A 384 5.13 14.02 -1.08
C VAL A 384 6.06 14.98 -0.37
N LEU A 385 5.52 16.12 0.10
CA LEU A 385 6.31 17.12 0.83
C LEU A 385 6.60 16.70 2.27
N TRP A 386 5.68 15.98 2.93
CA TRP A 386 5.85 15.37 4.24
C TRP A 386 7.03 14.39 4.27
N ALA A 387 7.21 13.64 3.18
CA ALA A 387 8.28 12.66 3.07
C ALA A 387 9.67 13.30 3.17
N ILE A 388 9.83 14.57 2.77
CA ILE A 388 11.12 15.29 2.79
C ILE A 388 11.66 15.38 4.23
N PRO A 389 11.04 16.10 5.19
CA PRO A 389 11.53 16.12 6.56
C PRO A 389 11.45 14.75 7.23
N ALA A 390 10.47 13.90 6.89
CA ALA A 390 10.36 12.56 7.47
C ALA A 390 11.57 11.68 7.16
N ILE A 391 12.12 11.73 5.94
CA ILE A 391 13.33 11.01 5.56
C ILE A 391 14.53 11.48 6.39
N THR A 392 14.71 12.80 6.55
CA THR A 392 15.80 13.35 7.37
C THR A 392 15.69 12.96 8.83
N LEU A 393 14.48 12.98 9.39
CA LEU A 393 14.25 12.53 10.75
C LEU A 393 14.48 11.02 10.90
N ALA A 394 14.14 10.22 9.89
CA ALA A 394 14.42 8.79 9.88
C ALA A 394 15.93 8.50 9.85
N HIS A 395 16.68 9.25 9.06
CA HIS A 395 18.14 9.20 9.04
C HIS A 395 18.76 9.61 10.39
N ALA A 396 18.29 10.70 10.99
CA ALA A 396 18.73 11.13 12.31
C ALA A 396 18.44 10.06 13.37
N ALA A 397 17.26 9.45 13.33
CA ALA A 397 16.88 8.35 14.22
C ALA A 397 17.75 7.12 14.01
N ALA A 398 18.13 6.81 12.76
CA ALA A 398 19.05 5.73 12.42
C ALA A 398 20.44 5.94 13.04
N LEU A 399 20.99 7.15 12.85
CA LEU A 399 22.30 7.52 13.39
C LEU A 399 22.29 7.48 14.93
N LEU A 400 21.24 8.01 15.55
CA LEU A 400 21.09 8.02 17.01
C LEU A 400 21.00 6.60 17.57
N GLU A 401 20.17 5.74 16.96
CA GLU A 401 20.00 4.34 17.35
C GLU A 401 21.35 3.60 17.34
N ARG A 402 22.13 3.77 16.27
CA ARG A 402 23.45 3.14 16.14
C ARG A 402 24.48 3.67 17.09
N THR A 403 24.47 4.99 17.31
CA THR A 403 25.37 5.63 18.27
C THR A 403 25.11 5.08 19.68
N LEU A 404 23.84 4.93 20.06
CA LEU A 404 23.45 4.36 21.35
C LEU A 404 23.79 2.87 21.45
N ALA A 405 23.50 2.09 20.39
CA ALA A 405 23.84 0.67 20.34
C ALA A 405 25.34 0.41 20.44
N THR A 406 26.16 1.31 19.87
CA THR A 406 27.62 1.20 19.90
C THR A 406 28.21 1.66 21.22
N ARG A 407 27.74 2.79 21.78
CA ARG A 407 28.29 3.33 23.04
C ARG A 407 27.81 2.59 24.28
N TYR A 408 26.57 2.12 24.29
CA TYR A 408 25.92 1.56 25.48
C TYR A 408 25.45 0.12 25.25
N SER A 409 26.25 -0.71 24.57
CA SER A 409 25.83 -2.06 24.13
C SER A 409 25.19 -2.92 25.24
N GLY A 410 25.74 -2.89 26.46
CA GLY A 410 25.22 -3.69 27.58
C GLY A 410 23.85 -3.24 28.12
N ASP A 411 23.57 -1.95 28.13
CA ASP A 411 22.25 -1.42 28.52
C ASP A 411 21.26 -1.44 27.35
N TYR A 412 21.80 -1.35 26.13
CA TYR A 412 21.04 -1.35 24.90
C TYR A 412 20.32 -2.67 24.66
N GLU A 413 20.90 -3.81 25.06
CA GLU A 413 20.20 -5.09 24.97
C GLU A 413 18.90 -5.11 25.80
N LYS A 414 18.91 -4.47 26.98
CA LYS A 414 17.76 -4.44 27.90
C LYS A 414 16.73 -3.36 27.51
N ARG A 415 17.20 -2.19 27.05
CA ARG A 415 16.35 -1.01 26.80
C ARG A 415 16.10 -0.72 25.33
N GLY A 416 16.84 -1.37 24.44
CA GLY A 416 16.88 -1.07 23.01
C GLY A 416 15.49 -1.01 22.41
N LYS A 417 14.65 -2.03 22.65
CA LYS A 417 13.28 -2.07 22.10
C LYS A 417 12.46 -0.82 22.43
N SER A 418 12.56 -0.33 23.67
CA SER A 418 11.87 0.89 24.10
C SER A 418 12.43 2.13 23.40
N VAL A 419 13.75 2.23 23.28
CA VAL A 419 14.42 3.34 22.61
C VAL A 419 14.00 3.41 21.14
N GLY A 420 14.03 2.28 20.42
CA GLY A 420 13.64 2.23 19.01
C GLY A 420 12.17 2.62 18.76
N ILE A 421 11.25 2.22 19.64
CA ILE A 421 9.84 2.62 19.54
C ILE A 421 9.67 4.11 19.87
N MET A 422 10.34 4.61 20.92
CA MET A 422 10.28 6.03 21.29
C MET A 422 10.85 6.94 20.21
N THR A 423 11.99 6.59 19.62
CA THR A 423 12.59 7.38 18.53
C THR A 423 11.68 7.40 17.31
N MET A 424 11.07 6.25 16.97
CA MET A 424 10.06 6.18 15.90
C MET A 424 8.87 7.10 16.18
N ILE A 425 8.21 6.97 17.34
CA ILE A 425 7.04 7.81 17.67
C ILE A 425 7.41 9.30 17.66
N SER A 426 8.55 9.65 18.23
CA SER A 426 9.05 11.03 18.28
C SER A 426 9.29 11.59 16.87
N MET A 427 9.86 10.78 15.98
CA MET A 427 10.09 11.13 14.57
C MET A 427 8.78 11.44 13.84
N TRP A 428 7.74 10.61 14.01
CA TRP A 428 6.44 10.83 13.39
C TRP A 428 5.72 12.07 13.94
N ILE A 429 5.72 12.26 15.26
CA ILE A 429 5.12 13.44 15.89
C ILE A 429 5.86 14.70 15.43
N LEU A 430 7.18 14.71 15.47
CA LEU A 430 7.98 15.85 15.05
C LEU A 430 7.79 16.15 13.57
N GLY A 431 7.76 15.12 12.71
CA GLY A 431 7.47 15.27 11.28
C GLY A 431 6.10 15.90 11.04
N ALA A 432 5.05 15.42 11.73
CA ALA A 432 3.71 16.00 11.63
C ALA A 432 3.65 17.45 12.13
N VAL A 433 4.37 17.80 13.20
CA VAL A 433 4.45 19.17 13.72
C VAL A 433 5.18 20.09 12.74
N ILE A 434 6.31 19.64 12.17
CA ILE A 434 7.05 20.41 11.15
C ILE A 434 6.13 20.69 9.96
N ASP A 435 5.46 19.65 9.46
CA ASP A 435 4.54 19.76 8.34
C ASP A 435 3.38 20.70 8.61
N TYR A 436 2.73 20.57 9.77
CA TYR A 436 1.65 21.46 10.17
C TYR A 436 2.12 22.92 10.18
N ASN A 437 3.30 23.21 10.77
CA ASN A 437 3.82 24.58 10.81
C ASN A 437 4.16 25.13 9.42
N ILE A 438 4.59 24.27 8.50
CA ILE A 438 4.93 24.65 7.13
C ILE A 438 3.67 24.88 6.29
N PHE A 439 2.67 24.00 6.40
CA PHE A 439 1.48 24.02 5.56
C PHE A 439 0.26 24.69 6.17
N ALA A 440 0.31 25.12 7.44
CA ALA A 440 -0.74 25.93 8.03
C ALA A 440 -0.87 27.25 7.27
N VAL A 441 -1.96 27.38 6.50
CA VAL A 441 -2.38 28.58 5.78
C VAL A 441 -3.74 29.00 6.33
N ASP A 442 -3.94 30.31 6.50
CA ASP A 442 -5.13 30.86 7.16
C ASP A 442 -6.43 30.56 6.37
N ASN A 443 -6.35 30.35 5.06
CA ASN A 443 -7.50 30.05 4.20
C ASN A 443 -7.39 28.68 3.52
N VAL A 444 -7.73 27.63 4.27
CA VAL A 444 -7.68 26.22 3.82
C VAL A 444 -8.68 25.94 2.67
N PHE A 445 -9.72 26.76 2.53
CA PHE A 445 -10.71 26.67 1.45
C PHE A 445 -10.46 27.67 0.31
N GLY A 446 -9.33 28.40 0.36
CA GLY A 446 -8.90 29.28 -0.72
C GLY A 446 -8.77 28.51 -2.03
N LYS A 447 -9.06 29.18 -3.14
CA LYS A 447 -8.92 28.61 -4.48
C LYS A 447 -7.54 28.95 -5.06
N LEU A 448 -6.93 27.97 -5.71
CA LEU A 448 -5.63 28.03 -6.35
C LEU A 448 -5.77 27.71 -7.84
N ALA A 449 -5.03 28.44 -8.67
CA ALA A 449 -4.98 28.21 -10.12
C ALA A 449 -4.25 26.90 -10.49
N TYR A 450 -3.25 26.50 -9.70
CA TYR A 450 -2.51 25.26 -9.86
C TYR A 450 -2.08 24.66 -8.52
N CYS A 451 -1.95 23.34 -8.51
CA CYS A 451 -1.77 22.55 -7.31
C CYS A 451 -0.31 22.15 -7.03
N ASN A 452 0.41 23.01 -6.30
CA ASN A 452 1.83 22.78 -5.97
C ASN A 452 2.14 22.68 -4.46
N ALA A 453 1.14 22.73 -3.58
CA ALA A 453 1.26 22.81 -2.11
C ALA A 453 2.14 23.95 -1.55
N THR A 454 3.00 24.58 -2.36
CA THR A 454 3.59 25.88 -2.10
C THR A 454 2.76 27.00 -2.71
N VAL A 455 2.34 27.89 -1.84
CA VAL A 455 1.61 29.14 -2.10
C VAL A 455 2.48 30.31 -1.61
N PRO A 456 2.23 31.56 -2.04
CA PRO A 456 3.01 32.72 -1.60
C PRO A 456 3.16 32.81 -0.08
N GLU A 457 2.11 32.47 0.68
CA GLU A 457 2.07 32.56 2.14
C GLU A 457 2.99 31.55 2.86
N ASN A 458 3.26 30.40 2.23
CA ASN A 458 4.04 29.32 2.86
C ASN A 458 5.40 29.05 2.19
N GLN A 459 5.67 29.63 1.02
CA GLN A 459 6.93 29.40 0.28
C GLN A 459 8.17 29.78 1.10
N GLY A 460 8.11 30.86 1.88
CA GLY A 460 9.20 31.27 2.77
C GLY A 460 9.52 30.20 3.83
N ARG A 461 8.47 29.58 4.41
CA ARG A 461 8.61 28.51 5.40
C ARG A 461 9.17 27.24 4.78
N VAL A 462 8.68 26.84 3.60
CA VAL A 462 9.20 25.68 2.86
C VAL A 462 10.67 25.87 2.49
N ARG A 463 11.05 27.06 2.02
CA ARG A 463 12.45 27.40 1.72
C ARG A 463 13.31 27.27 2.97
N LYS A 464 12.89 27.88 4.08
CA LYS A 464 13.61 27.82 5.36
C LYS A 464 13.78 26.37 5.84
N MET A 465 12.73 25.54 5.74
CA MET A 465 12.84 24.11 6.05
C MET A 465 13.92 23.44 5.21
N LEU A 466 13.86 23.56 3.87
CA LEU A 466 14.82 22.91 2.97
C LEU A 466 16.26 23.35 3.25
N THR A 467 16.48 24.64 3.49
CA THR A 467 17.80 25.18 3.87
C THR A 467 18.28 24.66 5.22
N CYS A 468 17.38 24.42 6.19
CA CYS A 468 17.73 23.84 7.48
C CYS A 468 18.00 22.33 7.42
N LEU A 469 17.32 21.58 6.53
CA LEU A 469 17.53 20.13 6.39
C LEU A 469 18.90 19.79 5.78
N LEU A 470 19.42 20.64 4.88
CA LEU A 470 20.71 20.40 4.23
C LEU A 470 21.89 20.22 5.20
N PRO A 471 22.17 21.14 6.15
CA PRO A 471 23.26 20.94 7.11
C PRO A 471 22.99 19.78 8.07
N ILE A 472 21.73 19.46 8.37
CA ILE A 472 21.38 18.31 9.21
C ILE A 472 21.78 17.00 8.49
N GLU A 473 21.45 16.86 7.21
CA GLU A 473 21.86 15.68 6.41
C GLU A 473 23.38 15.56 6.25
N LEU A 474 24.08 16.69 6.13
CA LEU A 474 25.55 16.70 6.11
C LEU A 474 26.11 16.16 7.43
N LEU A 475 25.58 16.61 8.58
CA LEU A 475 25.99 16.13 9.90
C LEU A 475 25.65 14.65 10.10
N ILE A 476 24.49 14.20 9.63
CA ILE A 476 24.10 12.79 9.67
C ILE A 476 25.09 11.95 8.87
N THR A 477 25.37 12.37 7.64
CA THR A 477 26.30 11.67 6.74
C THR A 477 27.70 11.60 7.34
N ALA A 478 28.19 12.70 7.92
CA ALA A 478 29.47 12.72 8.63
C ALA A 478 29.46 11.81 9.86
N GLY A 479 28.36 11.75 10.61
CA GLY A 479 28.17 10.86 11.74
C GLY A 479 28.18 9.38 11.35
N ASP A 480 27.52 9.01 10.24
CA ASP A 480 27.53 7.66 9.69
C ASP A 480 28.96 7.24 9.27
N ILE A 481 29.72 8.13 8.61
CA ILE A 481 31.13 7.89 8.26
C ILE A 481 31.99 7.75 9.52
N GLY A 482 31.79 8.62 10.51
CA GLY A 482 32.53 8.59 11.77
C GLY A 482 32.29 7.30 12.55
N LEU A 483 31.04 6.85 12.66
CA LEU A 483 30.70 5.56 13.26
C LEU A 483 31.39 4.41 12.53
N TRP A 484 31.45 4.44 11.19
CA TRP A 484 32.10 3.40 10.41
C TRP A 484 33.61 3.33 10.67
N ILE A 485 34.29 4.47 10.79
CA ILE A 485 35.74 4.53 11.07
C ILE A 485 36.05 4.05 12.50
N CYS A 486 35.21 4.38 13.48
CA CYS A 486 35.45 4.07 14.90
C CYS A 486 35.26 2.59 15.30
N TYR A 487 34.96 1.67 14.38
CA TYR A 487 34.69 0.25 14.70
C TYR A 487 35.93 -0.64 14.98
N THR A 488 37.11 -0.07 15.25
CA THR A 488 38.38 -0.83 15.25
C THR A 488 38.74 -1.58 16.54
N ASP A 489 38.12 -1.31 17.69
CA ASP A 489 38.54 -1.92 18.98
C ASP A 489 37.69 -3.14 19.39
N TYR A 490 38.35 -4.30 19.44
CA TYR A 490 37.74 -5.62 19.66
C TYR A 490 37.91 -6.11 21.11
N THR A 491 36.80 -6.51 21.76
CA THR A 491 36.83 -7.30 23.00
C THR A 491 35.83 -8.46 22.92
N LEU A 492 36.20 -9.63 23.46
CA LEU A 492 35.48 -10.89 23.24
C LEU A 492 34.02 -10.89 23.73
N SER A 493 33.70 -10.19 24.83
CA SER A 493 32.34 -10.07 25.36
C SER A 493 31.45 -9.09 24.59
N LYS A 494 32.06 -8.14 23.84
CA LYS A 494 31.36 -7.24 22.90
C LYS A 494 31.21 -7.83 21.50
N SER A 495 31.87 -8.97 21.23
CA SER A 495 32.05 -9.50 19.87
C SER A 495 30.75 -9.82 19.14
N PHE A 496 29.74 -10.37 19.83
CA PHE A 496 28.47 -10.73 19.19
C PHE A 496 27.73 -9.49 18.71
N GLN A 497 27.50 -8.52 19.59
CA GLN A 497 26.75 -7.31 19.28
C GLN A 497 27.52 -6.34 18.38
N GLN A 498 28.85 -6.27 18.51
CA GLN A 498 29.69 -5.55 17.55
C GLN A 498 29.66 -6.22 16.17
N SER A 499 29.60 -7.56 16.08
CA SER A 499 29.49 -8.24 14.78
C SER A 499 28.16 -7.95 14.10
N GLU A 500 27.06 -7.88 14.86
CA GLU A 500 25.74 -7.54 14.35
C GLU A 500 25.69 -6.08 13.89
N ASN A 501 26.24 -5.16 14.69
CA ASN A 501 26.32 -3.75 14.34
C ASN A 501 27.24 -3.52 13.13
N TYR A 502 28.36 -4.25 13.02
CA TYR A 502 29.25 -4.19 11.86
C TYR A 502 28.57 -4.71 10.59
N LEU A 503 27.86 -5.84 10.67
CA LEU A 503 27.08 -6.38 9.55
C LEU A 503 25.99 -5.38 9.11
N THR A 504 25.28 -4.81 10.07
CA THR A 504 24.23 -3.81 9.84
C THR A 504 24.82 -2.54 9.22
N SER A 505 25.98 -2.08 9.70
CA SER A 505 26.68 -0.93 9.14
C SER A 505 27.15 -1.18 7.71
N ARG A 506 27.65 -2.38 7.38
CA ARG A 506 28.03 -2.73 6.00
C ARG A 506 26.84 -2.78 5.05
N LEU A 507 25.66 -3.15 5.54
CA LEU A 507 24.44 -3.13 4.74
C LEU A 507 23.95 -1.70 4.49
N VAL A 508 23.85 -0.89 5.54
CA VAL A 508 23.16 0.40 5.44
C VAL A 508 24.04 1.54 5.03
N LEU A 509 25.31 1.57 5.42
CA LEU A 509 26.18 2.70 5.11
C LEU A 509 26.22 3.00 3.59
N PRO A 510 26.37 2.02 2.68
CA PRO A 510 26.34 2.31 1.24
C PRO A 510 25.00 2.92 0.79
N ILE A 511 23.89 2.45 1.36
CA ILE A 511 22.54 2.93 1.02
C ILE A 511 22.33 4.34 1.56
N SER A 512 22.70 4.57 2.82
CA SER A 512 22.64 5.88 3.49
C SER A 512 23.49 6.89 2.73
N LEU A 513 24.73 6.55 2.37
CA LEU A 513 25.62 7.45 1.61
C LEU A 513 25.07 7.78 0.22
N VAL A 514 24.60 6.78 -0.53
CA VAL A 514 23.98 7.01 -1.85
C VAL A 514 22.74 7.88 -1.69
N HIS A 515 21.84 7.53 -0.78
CA HIS A 515 20.62 8.29 -0.53
C HIS A 515 20.94 9.74 -0.12
N SER A 516 21.75 9.93 0.91
CA SER A 516 22.13 11.25 1.42
C SER A 516 22.84 12.09 0.36
N SER A 517 23.64 11.50 -0.53
CA SER A 517 24.26 12.24 -1.64
C SER A 517 23.22 12.80 -2.62
N PHE A 518 22.29 11.97 -3.11
CA PHE A 518 21.20 12.41 -3.99
C PHE A 518 20.27 13.40 -3.29
N TYR A 519 20.00 13.16 -2.00
CA TYR A 519 19.13 13.99 -1.20
C TYR A 519 19.75 15.37 -0.90
N MET A 520 21.06 15.45 -0.62
CA MET A 520 21.78 16.72 -0.51
C MET A 520 21.77 17.49 -1.84
N VAL A 521 21.99 16.82 -2.97
CA VAL A 521 21.87 17.45 -4.30
C VAL A 521 20.46 17.98 -4.52
N TYR A 522 19.44 17.19 -4.20
CA TYR A 522 18.04 17.62 -4.27
C TYR A 522 17.77 18.86 -3.40
N LEU A 523 18.19 18.85 -2.14
CA LEU A 523 18.00 19.97 -1.21
C LEU A 523 18.75 21.23 -1.68
N ALA A 524 20.00 21.09 -2.13
CA ALA A 524 20.82 22.18 -2.62
C ALA A 524 20.22 22.80 -3.90
N VAL A 525 19.84 21.97 -4.87
CA VAL A 525 19.22 22.44 -6.12
C VAL A 525 17.87 23.08 -5.84
N THR A 526 17.01 22.46 -5.03
CA THR A 526 15.68 23.02 -4.69
C THR A 526 15.81 24.34 -3.93
N SER A 527 16.70 24.40 -2.94
CA SER A 527 16.93 25.61 -2.14
C SER A 527 17.49 26.74 -3.00
N SER A 528 18.49 26.45 -3.85
CA SER A 528 19.08 27.43 -4.76
C SER A 528 18.05 27.92 -5.76
N PHE A 529 17.29 27.01 -6.37
CA PHE A 529 16.24 27.36 -7.31
C PHE A 529 15.17 28.27 -6.67
N ARG A 530 14.70 27.93 -5.46
CA ARG A 530 13.73 28.74 -4.70
C ARG A 530 14.30 30.08 -4.21
N SER A 531 15.62 30.23 -4.15
CA SER A 531 16.28 31.48 -3.81
C SER A 531 16.44 32.38 -5.02
N SER A 532 16.78 31.81 -6.18
CA SER A 532 17.01 32.54 -7.42
C SER A 532 15.72 32.89 -8.16
N PHE A 533 14.70 32.04 -8.06
CA PHE A 533 13.40 32.23 -8.72
C PHE A 533 12.31 32.37 -7.66
N GLY A 534 11.78 33.58 -7.53
CA GLY A 534 10.59 33.85 -6.72
C GLY A 534 9.34 33.30 -7.40
N TYR A 535 8.31 32.95 -6.62
CA TYR A 535 7.00 32.65 -7.20
C TYR A 535 6.43 33.89 -7.88
N ASP A 536 6.67 35.07 -7.29
CA ASP A 536 6.14 36.35 -7.78
C ASP A 536 6.77 36.81 -9.11
N SER A 537 7.97 36.32 -9.48
CA SER A 537 8.66 36.76 -10.69
C SER A 537 8.19 36.03 -11.95
N ASP A 538 8.07 34.70 -11.88
CA ASP A 538 7.52 33.87 -12.95
C ASP A 538 7.01 32.56 -12.34
N PRO A 539 5.71 32.50 -11.98
CA PRO A 539 5.18 31.36 -11.27
C PRO A 539 5.11 30.13 -12.18
N LYS A 540 5.10 30.25 -13.52
CA LYS A 540 5.09 29.08 -14.44
C LYS A 540 6.46 28.42 -14.49
N ALA A 541 7.51 29.19 -14.72
CA ALA A 541 8.88 28.68 -14.71
C ALA A 541 9.24 28.11 -13.33
N PHE A 542 8.78 28.76 -12.26
CA PHE A 542 8.94 28.27 -10.90
C PHE A 542 8.31 26.87 -10.71
N MET A 543 7.07 26.67 -11.15
CA MET A 543 6.36 25.39 -11.02
C MET A 543 7.06 24.26 -11.79
N VAL A 544 7.47 24.54 -13.03
CA VAL A 544 8.19 23.57 -13.87
C VAL A 544 9.52 23.19 -13.23
N GLY A 545 10.29 24.19 -12.76
CA GLY A 545 11.56 23.94 -12.10
C GLY A 545 11.42 23.07 -10.86
N ILE A 546 10.46 23.36 -9.98
CA ILE A 546 10.20 22.52 -8.79
C ILE A 546 9.76 21.10 -9.18
N SER A 547 8.89 20.95 -10.19
CA SER A 547 8.45 19.65 -10.68
C SER A 547 9.62 18.81 -11.22
N LEU A 548 10.54 19.42 -11.98
CA LEU A 548 11.72 18.75 -12.51
C LEU A 548 12.71 18.36 -11.41
N VAL A 549 12.91 19.25 -10.44
CA VAL A 549 13.82 18.98 -9.31
C VAL A 549 13.30 17.85 -8.41
N ASN A 550 11.99 17.72 -8.23
CA ASN A 550 11.39 16.55 -7.56
C ASN A 550 11.67 15.23 -8.31
N GLY A 551 11.90 15.28 -9.62
CA GLY A 551 12.36 14.12 -10.40
C GLY A 551 13.72 13.59 -9.94
N ILE A 552 14.64 14.48 -9.53
CA ILE A 552 15.97 14.10 -9.00
C ILE A 552 15.82 13.20 -7.77
N LEU A 553 14.91 13.56 -6.86
CA LEU A 553 14.64 12.77 -5.65
C LEU A 553 14.10 11.39 -5.99
N THR A 554 13.20 11.29 -6.96
CA THR A 554 12.61 10.01 -7.41
C THR A 554 13.67 9.10 -8.05
N ILE A 555 14.55 9.66 -8.88
CA ILE A 555 15.68 8.93 -9.47
C ILE A 555 16.64 8.45 -8.37
N GLY A 556 16.97 9.32 -7.43
CA GLY A 556 17.80 8.98 -6.27
C GLY A 556 17.22 7.80 -5.49
N LEU A 557 15.92 7.81 -5.20
CA LEU A 557 15.22 6.71 -4.52
C LEU A 557 15.28 5.40 -5.32
N ALA A 558 15.06 5.45 -6.63
CA ALA A 558 15.15 4.27 -7.48
C ALA A 558 16.56 3.66 -7.47
N ILE A 559 17.60 4.49 -7.56
CA ILE A 559 19.00 4.08 -7.45
C ILE A 559 19.27 3.46 -6.07
N CYS A 560 18.77 4.07 -4.99
CA CYS A 560 18.92 3.54 -3.64
C CYS A 560 18.29 2.15 -3.48
N ILE A 561 17.10 1.91 -4.05
CA ILE A 561 16.44 0.60 -4.04
C ILE A 561 17.29 -0.43 -4.79
N ILE A 562 17.84 -0.06 -5.96
CA ILE A 562 18.73 -0.93 -6.74
C ILE A 562 20.00 -1.26 -5.95
N THR A 563 20.63 -0.25 -5.33
CA THR A 563 21.82 -0.44 -4.47
C THR A 563 21.50 -1.34 -3.29
N TYR A 564 20.36 -1.16 -2.62
CA TYR A 564 19.91 -2.03 -1.53
C TYR A 564 19.77 -3.48 -1.98
N LEU A 565 19.06 -3.73 -3.08
CA LEU A 565 18.90 -5.07 -3.65
C LEU A 565 20.23 -5.71 -4.04
N TRP A 566 21.15 -4.93 -4.59
CA TRP A 566 22.50 -5.38 -4.93
C TRP A 566 23.30 -5.74 -3.66
N CYS A 567 23.28 -4.90 -2.63
CA CYS A 567 23.92 -5.15 -1.35
C CYS A 567 23.36 -6.41 -0.67
N LEU A 568 22.04 -6.60 -0.68
CA LEU A 568 21.40 -7.80 -0.15
C LEU A 568 21.86 -9.07 -0.88
N ARG A 569 21.85 -9.07 -2.22
CA ARG A 569 22.34 -10.20 -3.01
C ARG A 569 23.80 -10.51 -2.74
N LYS A 570 24.64 -9.47 -2.62
CA LYS A 570 26.06 -9.63 -2.29
C LYS A 570 26.25 -10.30 -0.93
N MET A 571 25.53 -9.84 0.10
CA MET A 571 25.60 -10.47 1.43
C MET A 571 25.09 -11.91 1.44
N GLU A 572 24.05 -12.22 0.67
CA GLU A 572 23.55 -13.59 0.52
C GLU A 572 24.63 -14.50 -0.09
N ASN A 573 25.30 -14.03 -1.14
CA ASN A 573 26.39 -14.76 -1.78
C ASN A 573 27.59 -14.93 -0.85
N ASP A 574 28.00 -13.89 -0.12
CA ASP A 574 29.08 -13.95 0.87
C ASP A 574 28.74 -14.94 2.00
N ARG A 575 27.47 -14.99 2.43
CA ARG A 575 27.00 -15.97 3.41
C ARG A 575 27.07 -17.39 2.86
N ARG A 576 26.59 -17.64 1.64
CA ARG A 576 26.65 -18.95 0.99
C ARG A 576 28.09 -19.42 0.81
N LEU A 577 28.99 -18.54 0.41
CA LEU A 577 30.42 -18.84 0.28
C LEU A 577 31.01 -19.26 1.64
N ARG A 578 30.70 -18.53 2.72
CA ARG A 578 31.13 -18.91 4.07
C ARG A 578 30.54 -20.25 4.53
N GLU A 579 29.27 -20.51 4.24
CA GLU A 579 28.62 -21.80 4.55
C GLU A 579 29.26 -22.96 3.78
N LEU A 580 29.68 -22.74 2.53
CA LEU A 580 30.42 -23.74 1.74
C LEU A 580 31.85 -23.95 2.26
N GLU A 581 32.56 -22.88 2.64
CA GLU A 581 33.89 -22.96 3.24
C GLU A 581 33.89 -23.66 4.61
N HIS A 582 32.88 -23.37 5.45
CA HIS A 582 32.71 -24.00 6.78
C HIS A 582 32.10 -25.40 6.70
N GLY A 583 31.25 -25.67 5.70
CA GLY A 583 30.77 -27.02 5.40
C GLY A 583 31.90 -27.94 4.91
N SER A 584 32.94 -27.36 4.31
CA SER A 584 34.16 -28.07 3.88
C SER A 584 35.16 -28.28 5.04
N LYS A 585 35.22 -27.37 6.02
CA LYS A 585 36.08 -27.50 7.22
C LYS A 585 35.26 -27.84 8.47
N LYS A 586 35.05 -29.14 8.72
CA LYS A 586 34.75 -29.83 9.99
C LYS A 586 34.54 -28.87 11.21
N ASN A 587 33.39 -28.20 11.27
CA ASN A 587 33.02 -27.21 12.29
C ASN A 587 33.12 -27.71 13.74
N THR A 588 33.11 -29.02 13.94
CA THR A 588 33.32 -29.66 15.24
C THR A 588 34.71 -29.39 15.81
N GLU A 589 35.76 -29.30 14.99
CA GLU A 589 37.16 -29.22 15.45
C GLU A 589 37.53 -27.82 15.98
N ILE A 590 36.93 -26.77 15.41
CA ILE A 590 37.18 -25.37 15.82
C ILE A 590 36.41 -25.03 17.09
N TYR A 591 35.14 -25.45 17.20
CA TYR A 591 34.37 -25.30 18.43
C TYR A 591 34.98 -26.10 19.60
N PHE A 592 35.44 -27.34 19.36
CA PHE A 592 36.14 -28.12 20.38
C PHE A 592 37.50 -27.52 20.78
N LYS A 593 38.24 -26.90 19.86
CA LYS A 593 39.50 -26.20 20.19
C LYS A 593 39.27 -24.96 21.06
N MET A 594 38.24 -24.16 20.79
CA MET A 594 37.91 -23.01 21.63
C MET A 594 37.41 -23.43 23.01
N LEU A 595 36.57 -24.46 23.10
CA LEU A 595 36.11 -25.00 24.38
C LEU A 595 37.28 -25.54 25.22
N ASN A 596 38.19 -26.30 24.60
CA ASN A 596 39.37 -26.85 25.28
C ASN A 596 40.38 -25.77 25.72
N SER A 597 40.43 -24.62 25.06
CA SER A 597 41.28 -23.50 25.50
C SER A 597 40.69 -22.68 26.67
N GLN A 598 39.40 -22.86 26.99
CA GLN A 598 38.75 -22.21 28.14
C GLN A 598 38.68 -23.11 29.38
N ILE A 599 38.92 -24.42 29.22
CA ILE A 599 38.95 -25.40 30.32
C ILE A 599 40.36 -25.52 30.93
N LYS A 600 41.38 -24.90 30.31
CA LYS A 600 42.70 -24.66 30.91
C LYS A 600 42.79 -23.21 31.36
#